data_AF-A0A2Z5WYF4-F1
#
_entry.id   AF-A0A2Z5WYF4-F1
#
_cell.length_a   1.000
_cell.length_b   1.000
_cell.length_c   1.000
_cell.angle_alpha   90.00
_cell.angle_beta   90.00
_cell.angle_gamma   90.00
#
_symmetry.space_group_name_H-M   'P 1'
#
loop_
_entity.id
_entity.type
_entity.pdbx_description
1 polymer ?
#
loop_
_entity_poly.entity_id
_entity_poly.type
_entity_poly.pdbx_seq_one_letter_code
_entity_poly.pdbx_strand_id
1 'polypeptide(L)'
;MTTIRQVTGDPNEFWSELSWSDLSSAEQDLWTQLGWNEENWDDELDFPEWDDLSSEDQKLWGVLGWTQSSWEGEDDIPESADKSWEELTSEEQAAATELGYTQDKWDNE
;
A
#
# COMPACT_ATOMS: atom_id res chain seq x y z
N MET A 1 6.74 14.75 -29.06
CA MET A 1 5.38 14.41 -29.51
C MET A 1 4.59 14.16 -28.25
N THR A 2 3.59 15.00 -27.99
CA THR A 2 2.79 14.98 -26.76
C THR A 2 1.66 13.97 -26.97
N THR A 3 1.98 12.68 -26.91
CA THR A 3 1.02 11.61 -27.19
C THR A 3 0.33 11.23 -25.89
N ILE A 4 -0.92 11.65 -25.75
CA ILE A 4 -1.80 11.23 -24.66
C ILE A 4 -2.38 9.87 -25.06
N ARG A 5 -2.35 8.88 -24.17
CA ARG A 5 -2.91 7.56 -24.44
C ARG A 5 -4.42 7.67 -24.70
N GLN A 6 -4.90 7.00 -25.74
CA GLN A 6 -6.34 6.95 -26.01
C GLN A 6 -7.00 5.97 -25.04
N VAL A 7 -7.90 6.50 -24.22
CA VAL A 7 -8.74 5.70 -23.31
C VAL A 7 -9.92 5.15 -24.10
N THR A 8 -10.03 3.82 -24.18
CA THR A 8 -11.19 3.14 -24.78
C THR A 8 -11.91 2.33 -23.71
N GLY A 9 -13.05 2.84 -23.21
CA GLY A 9 -13.78 2.20 -22.12
C GLY A 9 -14.17 3.21 -21.03
N ASP A 10 -14.32 2.73 -19.80
CA ASP A 10 -14.49 3.59 -18.64
C ASP A 10 -13.14 4.26 -18.30
N PRO A 11 -13.07 5.61 -18.29
CA PRO A 11 -11.82 6.28 -17.97
C PRO A 11 -11.35 6.07 -16.55
N ASN A 12 -12.26 5.88 -15.59
CA ASN A 12 -11.88 5.71 -14.20
C ASN A 12 -11.12 4.40 -14.01
N GLU A 13 -11.64 3.29 -14.55
CA GLU A 13 -10.95 1.98 -14.48
C GLU A 13 -9.57 2.02 -15.15
N PHE A 14 -9.45 2.71 -16.28
CA PHE A 14 -8.19 2.77 -17.02
C PHE A 14 -7.11 3.61 -16.34
N TRP A 15 -7.49 4.73 -15.70
CA TRP A 15 -6.53 5.60 -15.03
C TRP A 15 -6.20 5.13 -13.61
N SER A 16 -7.10 4.38 -12.95
CA SER A 16 -6.82 3.79 -11.63
C SER A 16 -5.82 2.64 -11.67
N GLU A 17 -5.56 2.02 -12.83
CA GLU A 17 -4.52 1.00 -12.99
C GLU A 17 -3.10 1.58 -13.17
N LEU A 18 -2.95 2.91 -13.10
CA LEU A 18 -1.71 3.60 -13.44
C LEU A 18 -1.25 4.47 -12.27
N SER A 19 0.00 4.32 -11.87
CA SER A 19 0.63 5.27 -10.95
C SER A 19 0.87 6.63 -11.63
N TRP A 20 1.07 7.70 -10.87
CA TRP A 20 1.43 9.01 -11.42
C TRP A 20 2.73 8.93 -12.23
N SER A 21 3.64 8.06 -11.81
CA SER A 21 4.91 7.77 -12.51
C SER A 21 4.72 7.04 -13.84
N ASP A 22 3.62 6.29 -14.02
CA ASP A 22 3.28 5.66 -15.29
C ASP A 22 2.74 6.64 -16.32
N LEU A 23 2.35 7.85 -15.91
CA LEU A 23 1.87 8.92 -16.77
C LEU A 23 3.04 9.58 -17.52
N SER A 24 2.83 9.88 -18.81
CA SER A 24 3.76 10.74 -19.54
C SER A 24 3.69 12.18 -19.01
N SER A 25 4.75 12.98 -19.21
CA SER A 25 4.76 14.39 -18.77
C SER A 25 3.57 15.19 -19.30
N ALA A 26 3.06 14.82 -20.47
CA ALA A 26 1.86 15.40 -21.07
C ALA A 26 0.57 15.10 -20.29
N GLU A 27 0.46 13.89 -19.76
CA GLU A 27 -0.69 13.41 -19.00
C GLU A 27 -0.65 13.99 -17.58
N GLN A 28 0.54 13.99 -16.96
CA GLN A 28 0.76 14.67 -15.68
C GLN A 28 0.37 16.15 -15.76
N ASP A 29 0.82 16.89 -16.79
CA ASP A 29 0.45 18.30 -16.99
C ASP A 29 -1.07 18.53 -17.09
N LEU A 30 -1.83 17.59 -17.67
CA LEU A 30 -3.29 17.70 -17.76
C LEU A 30 -3.96 17.41 -16.43
N TRP A 31 -3.53 16.34 -15.74
CA TRP A 31 -4.08 15.97 -14.45
C TRP A 31 -3.74 17.01 -13.39
N THR A 32 -2.56 17.63 -13.44
CA THR A 32 -2.20 18.81 -12.64
C THR A 32 -3.11 20.00 -12.88
N GLN A 33 -3.54 20.26 -14.11
CA GLN A 33 -4.54 21.30 -14.38
C GLN A 33 -5.91 20.98 -13.77
N LEU A 34 -6.23 19.70 -13.57
CA LEU A 34 -7.44 19.24 -12.90
C LEU A 34 -7.31 19.18 -11.37
N GLY A 35 -6.14 19.52 -10.82
CA GLY A 35 -5.86 19.51 -9.38
C GLY A 35 -5.26 18.19 -8.85
N TRP A 36 -4.89 17.27 -9.74
CA TRP A 36 -4.22 16.03 -9.39
C TRP A 36 -2.70 16.18 -9.39
N ASN A 37 -2.02 15.47 -8.50
CA ASN A 37 -0.58 15.42 -8.40
C ASN A 37 -0.19 14.06 -7.81
N GLU A 38 1.09 13.71 -7.88
CA GLU A 38 1.62 12.43 -7.37
C GLU A 38 1.07 12.06 -5.99
N GLU A 39 1.05 13.00 -5.04
CA GLU A 39 0.59 12.73 -3.68
C GLU A 39 -0.89 12.35 -3.60
N ASN A 40 -1.77 12.91 -4.45
CA ASN A 40 -3.20 12.64 -4.41
C ASN A 40 -3.70 11.64 -5.47
N TRP A 41 -2.88 11.36 -6.47
CA TRP A 41 -3.15 10.40 -7.53
C TRP A 41 -2.74 8.99 -7.10
N ASP A 42 -1.59 8.89 -6.45
CA ASP A 42 -1.09 7.65 -5.85
C ASP A 42 -1.49 7.55 -4.35
N ASP A 43 -2.51 8.29 -3.90
CA ASP A 43 -3.08 8.23 -2.55
C ASP A 43 -3.95 6.97 -2.35
N GLU A 44 -3.52 5.87 -2.96
CA GLU A 44 -3.90 4.52 -2.60
C GLU A 44 -2.66 3.96 -1.92
N LEU A 45 -2.55 4.27 -0.62
CA LEU A 45 -1.53 3.82 0.33
C LEU A 45 -0.49 2.90 -0.32
N ASP A 46 0.67 3.46 -0.66
CA ASP A 46 1.85 2.77 -1.20
C ASP A 46 2.42 1.79 -0.15
N PHE A 47 1.60 0.82 0.24
CA PHE A 47 2.04 -0.37 0.92
C PHE A 47 2.69 -1.23 -0.15
N PRO A 48 3.99 -1.53 -0.03
CA PRO A 48 4.69 -2.35 -1.01
C PRO A 48 3.95 -3.67 -1.19
N GLU A 49 3.94 -4.20 -2.41
CA GLU A 49 3.46 -5.56 -2.67
C GLU A 49 4.23 -6.53 -1.76
N TRP A 50 3.62 -7.67 -1.40
CA TRP A 50 4.27 -8.61 -0.49
C TRP A 50 5.63 -9.07 -1.04
N ASP A 51 5.77 -9.22 -2.36
CA ASP A 51 7.03 -9.60 -3.03
C ASP A 51 8.09 -8.49 -2.99
N ASP A 52 7.70 -7.22 -2.88
CA ASP A 52 8.61 -6.07 -2.75
C ASP A 52 9.14 -5.89 -1.33
N LEU A 53 8.50 -6.50 -0.32
CA LEU A 53 9.01 -6.54 1.04
C LEU A 53 10.34 -7.32 1.10
N SER A 54 11.25 -6.87 1.96
CA SER A 54 12.47 -7.62 2.21
C SER A 54 12.13 -8.98 2.84
N SER A 55 12.97 -10.01 2.63
CA SER A 55 12.76 -11.32 3.27
C SER A 55 12.73 -11.25 4.80
N GLU A 56 13.30 -10.18 5.38
CA GLU A 56 13.22 -9.90 6.82
C GLU A 56 11.83 -9.38 7.18
N ASP A 57 11.31 -8.38 6.44
CA ASP A 57 9.98 -7.81 6.69
C ASP A 57 8.87 -8.84 6.46
N GLN A 58 8.92 -9.61 5.37
CA GLN A 58 7.98 -10.71 5.11
C GLN A 58 7.92 -11.70 6.28
N LYS A 59 9.07 -11.98 6.90
CA LYS A 59 9.15 -12.88 8.05
C LYS A 59 8.56 -12.25 9.29
N LEU A 60 8.79 -10.96 9.53
CA LEU A 60 8.23 -10.22 10.66
C LEU A 60 6.71 -10.09 10.54
N TRP A 61 6.21 -9.74 9.36
CA TRP A 61 4.79 -9.75 9.04
C TRP A 61 4.19 -11.17 9.17
N GLY A 62 4.94 -12.20 8.79
CA GLY A 62 4.56 -13.60 9.02
C GLY A 62 4.40 -13.97 10.50
N VAL A 63 5.17 -13.35 11.42
CA VAL A 63 4.98 -13.54 12.87
C VAL A 63 3.68 -12.90 13.36
N LEU A 64 3.29 -11.79 12.74
CA LEU A 64 1.98 -11.17 12.91
C LEU A 64 0.86 -11.99 12.22
N GLY A 65 1.19 -13.09 11.54
CA GLY A 65 0.22 -13.93 10.85
C GLY A 65 -0.16 -13.45 9.46
N TRP A 66 0.46 -12.37 8.96
CA TRP A 66 0.27 -11.94 7.59
C TRP A 66 0.90 -12.93 6.62
N THR A 67 0.24 -13.09 5.49
CA THR A 67 0.72 -13.85 4.35
C THR A 67 0.51 -13.02 3.10
N GLN A 68 1.16 -13.39 1.99
CA GLN A 68 0.96 -12.72 0.72
C GLN A 68 -0.52 -12.57 0.37
N SER A 69 -1.29 -13.65 0.47
CA SER A 69 -2.72 -13.64 0.15
C SER A 69 -3.53 -12.74 1.09
N SER A 70 -3.23 -12.70 2.40
CA SER A 70 -3.89 -11.75 3.32
C SER A 70 -3.48 -10.29 3.05
N TRP A 71 -2.22 -10.07 2.66
CA TRP A 71 -1.65 -8.74 2.38
C TRP A 71 -2.22 -8.14 1.08
N GLU A 72 -2.38 -8.97 0.05
CA GLU A 72 -2.92 -8.60 -1.26
C GLU A 72 -4.47 -8.65 -1.28
N GLY A 73 -5.11 -8.92 -0.14
CA GLY A 73 -6.57 -8.94 0.00
C GLY A 73 -7.28 -10.14 -0.65
N GLU A 74 -6.54 -11.21 -0.95
CA GLU A 74 -7.08 -12.48 -1.45
C GLU A 74 -7.69 -13.35 -0.32
N ASP A 75 -7.14 -13.27 0.89
CA ASP A 75 -7.53 -14.03 2.08
C ASP A 75 -7.91 -13.10 3.25
N ASP A 76 -8.51 -13.67 4.30
CA ASP A 76 -8.81 -12.93 5.54
C ASP A 76 -7.52 -12.36 6.17
N ILE A 77 -7.63 -11.14 6.72
CA ILE A 77 -6.56 -10.51 7.49
C ILE A 77 -6.30 -11.29 8.79
N PRO A 78 -5.06 -11.31 9.29
CA PRO A 78 -4.75 -12.01 10.53
C PRO A 78 -5.39 -11.34 11.74
N GLU A 79 -5.67 -12.12 12.79
CA GLU A 79 -6.24 -11.60 14.04
C GLU A 79 -5.35 -10.53 14.70
N SER A 80 -4.05 -10.47 14.36
CA SER A 80 -3.15 -9.42 14.86
C SER A 80 -3.56 -8.03 14.40
N ALA A 81 -4.12 -7.90 13.18
CA ALA A 81 -4.53 -6.62 12.62
C ALA A 81 -5.72 -5.99 13.36
N ASP A 82 -6.56 -6.80 14.02
CA ASP A 82 -7.68 -6.35 14.84
C ASP A 82 -7.32 -6.17 16.32
N LYS A 83 -6.11 -6.59 16.74
CA LYS A 83 -5.66 -6.52 18.13
C LYS A 83 -4.99 -5.19 18.43
N SER A 84 -5.27 -4.66 19.61
CA SER A 84 -4.48 -3.58 20.20
C SER A 84 -3.07 -4.08 20.52
N TRP A 85 -2.08 -3.20 20.61
CA TRP A 85 -0.70 -3.57 20.92
C TRP A 85 -0.57 -4.40 22.21
N GLU A 86 -1.37 -4.10 23.23
CA GLU A 86 -1.39 -4.85 24.51
C GLU A 86 -1.99 -6.27 24.38
N GLU A 87 -2.78 -6.52 23.33
CA GLU A 87 -3.41 -7.82 23.05
C GLU A 87 -2.52 -8.70 22.16
N LEU A 88 -1.51 -8.11 21.50
CA LEU A 88 -0.47 -8.84 20.80
C LEU A 88 0.36 -9.68 21.78
N THR A 89 0.76 -10.86 21.31
CA THR A 89 1.74 -11.71 21.99
C THR A 89 3.12 -11.05 22.00
N SER A 90 3.99 -11.52 22.89
CA SER A 90 5.36 -10.99 22.98
C SER A 90 6.17 -11.18 21.70
N GLU A 91 5.84 -12.17 20.87
CA GLU A 91 6.47 -12.39 19.56
C GLU A 91 5.96 -11.39 18.52
N GLU A 92 4.65 -11.15 18.48
CA GLU A 92 4.02 -10.14 17.61
C GLU A 92 4.51 -8.73 17.93
N GLN A 93 4.57 -8.34 19.21
CA GLN A 93 5.11 -7.03 19.63
C GLN A 93 6.58 -6.86 19.24
N ALA A 94 7.39 -7.91 19.39
CA ALA A 94 8.80 -7.87 18.99
C ALA A 94 8.92 -7.69 17.47
N ALA A 95 8.11 -8.40 16.69
CA ALA A 95 8.10 -8.28 15.24
C ALA A 95 7.67 -6.89 14.78
N ALA A 96 6.58 -6.36 15.34
CA ALA A 96 6.11 -5.00 15.05
C ALA A 96 7.16 -3.94 15.44
N THR A 97 7.88 -4.14 16.56
CA THR A 97 8.98 -3.24 16.95
C THR A 97 10.14 -3.27 15.96
N GLU A 98 10.52 -4.44 15.44
CA GLU A 98 11.56 -4.57 14.42
C GLU A 98 11.14 -3.96 13.08
N LEU A 99 9.83 -4.01 12.74
CA LEU A 99 9.23 -3.30 11.62
C LEU A 99 9.16 -1.77 11.82
N GLY A 100 9.53 -1.27 13.00
CA GLY A 100 9.54 0.17 13.32
C GLY A 100 8.23 0.73 13.87
N TYR A 101 7.27 -0.15 14.16
CA TYR A 101 6.07 0.20 14.90
C TYR A 101 6.37 0.39 16.38
N THR A 102 5.56 1.23 16.99
CA THR A 102 5.54 1.46 18.43
C THR A 102 4.10 1.37 18.87
N GLN A 103 3.84 1.03 20.13
CA GLN A 103 2.49 0.97 20.68
C GLN A 103 1.60 2.14 20.27
N ASP A 104 2.11 3.37 20.38
CA ASP A 104 1.36 4.57 20.00
C ASP A 104 1.01 4.60 18.50
N LYS A 105 1.94 4.19 17.63
CA LYS A 105 1.67 4.12 16.18
C LYS A 105 0.67 3.02 15.86
N TRP A 106 0.84 1.85 16.45
CA TRP A 106 -0.01 0.69 16.21
C TRP A 106 -1.46 0.93 16.65
N ASP A 107 -1.65 1.49 17.84
CA ASP A 107 -2.98 1.74 18.40
C ASP A 107 -3.65 3.00 17.83
N ASN A 108 -2.93 3.85 17.09
CA ASN A 108 -3.46 5.07 16.44
C ASN A 108 -3.40 5.03 14.89
N GLU A 109 -3.18 3.85 14.29
CA GLU A 109 -3.28 3.65 12.83
C GLU A 109 -4.73 3.74 12.31
#